data_AF-A0A452YIF9-F1
#
_entry.id   AF-A0A452YIF9-F1
#
_cell.length_a   1.000
_cell.length_b   1.000
_cell.length_c   1.000
_cell.angle_alpha   90.00
_cell.angle_beta   90.00
_cell.angle_gamma   90.00
#
_symmetry.space_group_name_H-M   'P 1'
#
loop_
_entity.id
_entity.type
_entity.pdbx_description
1 polymer ?
#
loop_
_entity_poly.entity_id
_entity_poly.type
_entity_poly.pdbx_seq_one_letter_code
_entity_poly.pdbx_strand_id
1 'polypeptide(L)'
;MVSAFLSHLFSEIVDYSFTANMETELDNISAGSTEWKGLLKDYWERLSKYCGDASQWDVRKVERMLEEKFRPILFPDLDTDSRICPSCSEGTLRFKVSRYGEGSFIGCDRHPKCKYIARTLSDEDDENETSEQIPRSFEPRLLGIMPDTSEKVSS
;
A
#
# COMPACT_ATOMS: atom_id res chain seq x y z
N MET A 1 2.60 4.51 -0.71
CA MET A 1 1.73 4.16 -1.87
C MET A 1 0.50 5.05 -2.06
N VAL A 2 -0.12 5.57 -1.00
CA VAL A 2 -1.31 6.45 -1.12
C VAL A 2 -1.03 7.69 -1.97
N SER A 3 0.12 8.33 -1.77
CA SER A 3 0.56 9.48 -2.59
C SER A 3 0.53 9.17 -4.09
N ALA A 4 1.04 8.02 -4.51
CA ALA A 4 1.09 7.64 -5.93
C ALA A 4 -0.30 7.45 -6.56
N PHE A 5 -1.27 6.98 -5.77
CA PHE A 5 -2.68 6.86 -6.16
C PHE A 5 -3.32 8.25 -6.28
N LEU A 6 -3.12 9.12 -5.28
CA LEU A 6 -3.66 10.48 -5.28
C LEU A 6 -3.08 11.30 -6.45
N SER A 7 -1.78 11.23 -6.72
CA SER A 7 -1.17 11.91 -7.86
C SER A 7 -1.68 11.40 -9.22
N HIS A 8 -2.21 10.17 -9.29
CA HIS A 8 -2.73 9.62 -10.54
C HIS A 8 -4.19 10.04 -10.79
N LEU A 9 -5.04 10.05 -9.76
CA LEU A 9 -6.47 10.33 -9.90
C LEU A 9 -6.85 11.78 -9.63
N PHE A 10 -6.08 12.47 -8.80
CA PHE A 10 -6.35 13.83 -8.34
C PHE A 10 -5.19 14.76 -8.70
N SER A 11 -4.65 14.60 -9.92
CA SER A 11 -3.42 15.28 -10.34
C SER A 11 -3.49 16.80 -10.23
N GLU A 12 -4.65 17.41 -10.47
CA GLU A 12 -4.84 18.86 -10.33
C GLU A 12 -4.92 19.29 -8.86
N ILE A 13 -5.68 18.57 -8.03
CA ILE A 13 -5.92 18.95 -6.63
C ILE A 13 -4.68 18.71 -5.76
N VAL A 14 -3.86 17.71 -6.11
CA VAL A 14 -2.64 17.32 -5.39
C VAL A 14 -1.43 18.14 -5.87
N ASP A 15 -1.58 18.98 -6.89
CA ASP A 15 -0.50 19.84 -7.35
C ASP A 15 -0.20 20.98 -6.36
N TYR A 16 1.08 21.31 -6.23
CA TYR A 16 1.50 22.43 -5.38
C TYR A 16 0.90 23.77 -5.83
N SER A 17 0.74 23.96 -7.14
CA SER A 17 0.19 25.20 -7.71
C SER A 17 -1.29 25.36 -7.39
N PHE A 18 -2.03 24.25 -7.26
CA PHE A 18 -3.43 24.28 -6.86
C PHE A 18 -3.59 24.77 -5.43
N THR A 19 -2.76 24.26 -4.51
CA THR A 19 -2.76 24.69 -3.11
C THR A 19 -2.40 26.17 -3.00
N ALA A 20 -1.37 26.63 -3.73
CA ALA A 20 -0.98 28.04 -3.75
C ALA A 20 -2.07 28.97 -4.29
N ASN A 21 -2.76 28.57 -5.36
CA ASN A 21 -3.88 29.34 -5.90
C ASN A 21 -5.05 29.39 -4.92
N MET A 22 -5.38 28.27 -4.25
CA MET A 22 -6.46 28.24 -3.25
C MET A 22 -6.20 29.23 -2.11
N GLU A 23 -4.98 29.26 -1.56
CA GLU A 23 -4.62 30.23 -0.52
C GLU A 23 -4.77 31.68 -1.01
N THR A 24 -4.33 31.97 -2.24
CA THR A 24 -4.49 33.29 -2.85
C THR A 24 -5.97 33.68 -2.98
N GLU A 25 -6.83 32.74 -3.36
CA GLU A 25 -8.26 33.00 -3.46
C GLU A 25 -8.94 33.18 -2.07
N LEU A 26 -8.48 32.46 -1.05
CA LEU A 26 -8.94 32.64 0.34
C LEU A 26 -8.52 34.00 0.92
N ASP A 27 -7.32 34.48 0.57
CA ASP A 27 -6.87 35.82 0.92
C ASP A 27 -7.75 36.90 0.28
N ASN A 28 -8.14 36.71 -0.98
CA ASN A 28 -9.05 37.62 -1.68
C ASN A 28 -10.45 37.68 -1.04
N ILE A 29 -10.97 36.56 -0.54
CA ILE A 29 -12.21 36.53 0.25
C ILE A 29 -12.02 37.31 1.56
N SER A 30 -10.91 37.09 2.25
CA SER A 30 -10.60 37.77 3.51
C SER A 30 -10.46 39.28 3.34
N ALA A 31 -9.94 39.72 2.19
CA ALA A 31 -9.85 41.12 1.79
C ALA A 31 -11.20 41.72 1.30
N GLY A 32 -12.24 40.91 1.14
CA GLY A 32 -13.55 41.33 0.63
C GLY A 32 -13.62 41.53 -0.89
N SER A 33 -12.60 41.07 -1.62
CA SER A 33 -12.48 41.22 -3.08
C SER A 33 -13.27 40.16 -3.86
N THR A 34 -13.62 39.04 -3.22
CA THR A 34 -14.29 37.88 -3.85
C THR A 34 -15.39 37.31 -2.96
N GLU A 35 -16.44 36.74 -3.56
CA GLU A 35 -17.50 36.04 -2.83
C GLU A 35 -17.12 34.58 -2.49
N TRP A 36 -17.18 34.21 -1.22
CA TRP A 36 -16.83 32.89 -0.71
C TRP A 36 -17.71 31.76 -1.23
N LYS A 37 -19.03 31.98 -1.42
CA LYS A 37 -19.91 30.92 -1.95
C LYS A 37 -19.61 30.61 -3.41
N GLY A 38 -19.19 31.60 -4.19
CA GLY A 38 -18.76 31.40 -5.57
C GLY A 38 -17.56 30.47 -5.63
N LEU A 39 -16.52 30.82 -4.86
CA LEU A 39 -15.31 30.00 -4.74
C LEU A 39 -15.60 28.57 -4.28
N LEU A 40 -16.39 28.40 -3.22
CA LEU A 40 -16.72 27.06 -2.71
C LEU A 40 -17.49 26.23 -3.73
N LYS A 41 -18.39 26.86 -4.48
CA LYS A 41 -19.15 26.19 -5.53
C LYS A 41 -18.20 25.71 -6.64
N ASP A 42 -17.32 26.58 -7.11
CA ASP A 42 -16.36 26.25 -8.19
C ASP A 42 -15.35 25.19 -7.75
N TYR A 43 -14.91 25.23 -6.49
CA TYR A 43 -14.11 24.15 -5.90
C TYR A 43 -14.88 22.83 -5.84
N TRP A 44 -16.11 22.85 -5.32
CA TRP A 44 -16.92 21.65 -5.16
C TRP A 44 -17.25 20.98 -6.50
N GLU A 45 -17.57 21.76 -7.53
CA GLU A 45 -17.84 21.23 -8.87
C GLU A 45 -16.62 20.48 -9.44
N ARG A 46 -15.41 21.02 -9.23
CA ARG A 46 -14.16 20.34 -9.62
C ARG A 46 -13.91 19.09 -8.80
N LEU A 47 -13.94 19.19 -7.46
CA LEU A 47 -13.68 18.07 -6.56
C LEU A 47 -14.67 16.92 -6.77
N SER A 48 -15.97 17.23 -6.88
CA SER A 48 -17.02 16.23 -7.07
C SER A 48 -16.85 15.45 -8.37
N LYS A 49 -16.38 16.09 -9.44
CA LYS A 49 -16.00 15.41 -10.69
C LYS A 49 -14.89 14.40 -10.46
N TYR A 50 -13.81 14.79 -9.77
CA TYR A 50 -12.71 13.87 -9.44
C TYR A 50 -13.17 12.71 -8.54
N CYS A 51 -14.01 12.97 -7.54
CA CYS A 51 -14.60 11.91 -6.71
C CYS A 51 -15.46 10.96 -7.55
N GLY A 52 -16.23 11.48 -8.51
CA GLY A 52 -17.02 10.71 -9.45
C GLY A 52 -16.14 9.79 -10.31
N ASP A 53 -15.05 10.30 -10.85
CA ASP A 53 -14.09 9.52 -11.64
C ASP A 53 -13.37 8.47 -10.78
N ALA A 54 -12.93 8.84 -9.57
CA ALA A 54 -12.28 7.94 -8.62
C ALA A 54 -13.21 6.82 -8.13
N SER A 55 -14.51 7.07 -8.02
CA SER A 55 -15.49 6.05 -7.61
C SER A 55 -15.58 4.86 -8.58
N GLN A 56 -15.13 5.04 -9.83
CA GLN A 56 -15.10 3.98 -10.84
C GLN A 56 -13.92 3.01 -10.67
N TRP A 57 -13.01 3.30 -9.75
CA TRP A 57 -11.83 2.49 -9.46
C TRP A 57 -12.12 1.46 -8.39
N ASP A 58 -12.10 0.19 -8.79
CA ASP A 58 -12.06 -0.92 -7.86
C ASP A 58 -10.63 -1.20 -7.39
N VAL A 59 -10.50 -1.95 -6.28
CA VAL A 59 -9.21 -2.30 -5.67
C VAL A 59 -8.27 -2.97 -6.68
N ARG A 60 -8.77 -3.81 -7.59
CA ARG A 60 -7.93 -4.51 -8.57
C ARG A 60 -7.37 -3.58 -9.62
N LYS A 61 -8.15 -2.58 -10.05
CA LYS A 61 -7.66 -1.52 -10.95
C LYS A 61 -6.55 -0.72 -10.28
N VAL A 62 -6.70 -0.40 -9.00
CA VAL A 62 -5.68 0.31 -8.22
C VAL A 62 -4.42 -0.54 -8.06
N GLU A 63 -4.55 -1.81 -7.70
CA GLU A 63 -3.43 -2.75 -7.60
C GLU A 63 -2.66 -2.84 -8.91
N ARG A 64 -3.35 -2.97 -10.05
CA ARG A 64 -2.72 -3.01 -11.37
C ARG A 64 -2.01 -1.70 -11.73
N MET A 65 -2.64 -0.56 -11.47
CA MET A 65 -2.04 0.76 -11.75
C MET A 65 -0.78 0.99 -10.89
N LEU A 66 -0.81 0.57 -9.62
CA LEU A 66 0.38 0.59 -8.77
C LEU A 66 1.45 -0.42 -9.24
N GLU A 67 1.05 -1.63 -9.63
CA GLU A 67 1.96 -2.66 -10.17
C GLU A 67 2.70 -2.14 -11.41
N GLU A 68 2.00 -1.48 -12.33
CA GLU A 68 2.56 -0.91 -13.55
C GLU A 68 3.52 0.24 -13.23
N LYS A 69 3.10 1.17 -12.36
CA LYS A 69 3.90 2.36 -12.00
C LYS A 69 5.17 2.01 -11.23
N PHE A 70 5.10 1.02 -10.34
CA PHE A 70 6.23 0.61 -9.49
C PHE A 70 6.87 -0.69 -9.96
N ARG A 71 6.57 -1.15 -11.18
CA ARG A 71 7.08 -2.42 -11.72
C ARG A 71 8.59 -2.62 -11.52
N PRO A 72 9.46 -1.63 -11.81
CA PRO A 72 10.91 -1.81 -11.66
C PRO A 72 11.34 -2.01 -10.20
N ILE A 73 10.58 -1.46 -9.26
CA ILE A 73 10.87 -1.52 -7.81
C ILE A 73 10.26 -2.79 -7.20
N LEU A 74 9.07 -3.19 -7.67
CA LEU A 74 8.36 -4.37 -7.18
C LEU A 74 8.96 -5.68 -7.72
N PHE A 75 9.52 -5.66 -8.92
CA PHE A 75 10.08 -6.83 -9.60
C PHE A 75 11.45 -6.50 -10.24
N PRO A 76 12.49 -6.21 -9.43
CA PRO A 76 13.81 -5.84 -9.95
C PRO A 76 14.51 -7.01 -10.68
N ASP A 77 14.32 -8.25 -10.21
CA ASP A 77 15.08 -9.43 -10.67
C ASP A 77 14.22 -10.48 -11.42
N LEU A 78 13.00 -10.12 -11.83
CA LEU A 78 12.05 -11.05 -12.41
C LEU A 78 11.63 -10.60 -13.82
N ASP A 79 12.17 -11.28 -14.84
CA ASP A 79 11.58 -11.26 -16.17
C ASP A 79 10.12 -11.73 -16.11
N THR A 80 9.27 -11.18 -16.99
CA THR A 80 7.81 -11.36 -16.97
C THR A 80 7.37 -12.82 -16.84
N ASP A 81 8.18 -13.76 -17.37
CA ASP A 81 7.93 -15.19 -17.43
C ASP A 81 8.32 -15.98 -16.16
N SER A 82 9.11 -15.39 -15.24
CA SER A 82 9.54 -16.04 -13.99
C SER A 82 8.66 -15.71 -12.78
N ARG A 83 7.53 -15.00 -12.99
CA ARG A 83 6.59 -14.64 -11.92
C ARG A 83 5.67 -15.80 -11.50
N ILE A 84 6.06 -17.04 -11.77
CA ILE A 84 5.27 -18.23 -11.43
C ILE A 84 5.31 -18.44 -9.92
N CYS A 85 4.14 -18.67 -9.31
CA CYS A 85 4.03 -18.94 -7.89
C CYS A 85 4.69 -20.29 -7.56
N PRO A 86 5.70 -20.35 -6.67
CA PRO A 86 6.40 -21.60 -6.35
C PRO A 86 5.55 -22.59 -5.55
N SER A 87 4.48 -22.11 -4.90
CA SER A 87 3.59 -22.97 -4.10
C SER A 87 2.54 -23.73 -4.91
N CYS A 88 2.17 -23.23 -6.09
CA CYS A 88 1.11 -23.85 -6.90
C CYS A 88 1.49 -24.07 -8.36
N SER A 89 2.63 -23.53 -8.81
CA SER A 89 3.20 -23.64 -10.16
C SER A 89 2.29 -23.22 -11.33
N GLU A 90 1.06 -22.80 -11.05
CA GLU A 90 0.05 -22.44 -12.05
C GLU A 90 -0.45 -20.99 -11.91
N GLY A 91 -0.20 -20.33 -10.78
CA GLY A 91 -0.57 -18.94 -10.53
C GLY A 91 0.59 -17.97 -10.73
N THR A 92 0.29 -16.69 -10.88
CA THR A 92 1.30 -15.64 -11.05
C THR A 92 1.37 -14.76 -9.80
N LEU A 93 2.58 -14.32 -9.43
CA LEU A 93 2.82 -13.36 -8.37
C LEU A 93 2.40 -11.96 -8.83
N ARG A 94 1.52 -11.31 -8.07
CA ARG A 94 1.01 -9.97 -8.32
C ARG A 94 1.08 -9.11 -7.08
N PHE A 95 1.15 -7.80 -7.30
CA PHE A 95 1.04 -6.83 -6.22
C PHE A 95 -0.40 -6.79 -5.68
N LYS A 96 -0.55 -6.80 -4.36
CA LYS A 96 -1.84 -6.77 -3.66
C LYS A 96 -1.78 -5.84 -2.46
N VAL A 97 -2.88 -5.13 -2.21
CA VAL A 97 -3.04 -4.31 -1.00
C VAL A 97 -3.73 -5.12 0.10
N SER A 98 -3.26 -4.99 1.33
CA SER A 98 -3.86 -5.69 2.47
C SER A 98 -5.26 -5.16 2.75
N ARG A 99 -6.23 -6.09 2.91
CA ARG A 99 -7.61 -5.73 3.28
C ARG A 99 -7.70 -5.19 4.72
N TYR A 100 -6.77 -5.57 5.58
CA TYR A 100 -6.78 -5.23 7.01
C TYR A 100 -5.99 -3.95 7.33
N GLY A 101 -5.58 -3.19 6.31
CA GLY A 101 -5.07 -1.83 6.46
C GLY A 101 -3.56 -1.72 6.64
N GLU A 102 -2.88 -2.78 7.04
CA GLU A 102 -1.42 -2.75 7.21
C GLU A 102 -0.72 -3.40 6.02
N GLY A 103 0.00 -2.56 5.27
CA GLY A 103 0.96 -2.96 4.26
C GLY A 103 0.38 -3.39 2.91
N SER A 104 1.32 -3.67 2.01
CA SER A 104 1.04 -4.33 0.74
C SER A 104 1.97 -5.53 0.60
N PHE A 105 1.66 -6.43 -0.32
CA PHE A 105 2.45 -7.63 -0.48
C PHE A 105 2.40 -8.13 -1.92
N ILE A 106 3.40 -8.92 -2.29
CA ILE A 106 3.44 -9.67 -3.53
C ILE A 106 2.92 -11.07 -3.22
N GLY A 107 1.80 -11.46 -3.84
CA GLY A 107 1.14 -12.73 -3.56
C GLY A 107 0.56 -13.39 -4.81
N CYS A 108 0.22 -14.68 -4.68
CA CYS A 108 -0.37 -15.44 -5.79
C CYS A 108 -1.75 -14.89 -6.18
N ASP A 109 -2.01 -14.76 -7.48
CA ASP A 109 -3.28 -14.29 -8.03
C ASP A 109 -4.46 -15.25 -7.77
N ARG A 110 -4.21 -16.56 -7.63
CA ARG A 110 -5.20 -17.62 -7.40
C ARG A 110 -5.79 -17.70 -5.99
N HIS A 111 -5.75 -16.63 -5.21
CA HIS A 111 -6.47 -16.57 -3.93
C HIS A 111 -7.99 -16.75 -4.15
N PRO A 112 -8.73 -17.54 -3.33
CA PRO A 112 -8.33 -18.16 -2.06
C PRO A 112 -7.71 -19.56 -2.18
N LYS A 113 -7.60 -20.13 -3.39
CA LYS A 113 -7.06 -21.48 -3.61
C LYS A 113 -5.56 -21.59 -3.28
N CYS A 114 -4.82 -20.50 -3.51
CA CYS A 114 -3.43 -20.36 -3.11
C CYS A 114 -3.27 -19.12 -2.23
N LYS A 115 -2.72 -19.28 -1.02
CA LYS A 115 -2.46 -18.21 -0.03
C LYS A 115 -0.98 -17.83 0.06
N TYR A 116 -0.19 -18.20 -0.94
CA TYR A 116 1.24 -17.91 -0.97
C TYR A 116 1.50 -16.40 -1.08
N ILE A 117 2.39 -15.91 -0.20
CA ILE A 117 2.90 -14.54 -0.15
C ILE A 117 4.42 -14.65 -0.34
N ALA A 118 4.95 -13.95 -1.35
CA ALA A 118 6.36 -13.97 -1.69
C ALA A 118 7.15 -12.93 -0.88
N ARG A 119 6.60 -11.72 -0.75
CA ARG A 119 7.23 -10.58 -0.07
C ARG A 119 6.15 -9.66 0.50
N THR A 120 6.35 -9.20 1.73
CA THR A 120 5.58 -8.11 2.32
C THR A 120 6.35 -6.80 2.11
N LEU A 121 5.64 -5.71 1.88
CA LEU A 121 6.17 -4.37 1.70
C LEU A 121 5.58 -3.52 2.83
N SER A 122 6.36 -3.38 3.90
CA SER A 122 6.11 -2.54 5.06
C SER A 122 7.09 -1.38 5.08
N ASP A 123 6.67 -0.23 5.63
CA ASP A 123 7.51 0.97 5.74
C ASP A 123 8.70 0.81 6.73
N GLU A 124 8.87 -0.37 7.34
CA GLU A 124 9.96 -0.71 8.26
C GLU A 124 11.19 -1.33 7.56
N ASP A 125 11.15 -1.54 6.24
CA ASP A 125 12.22 -2.22 5.49
C ASP A 125 13.40 -1.31 5.09
N ASP A 126 13.56 -0.13 5.70
CA ASP A 126 14.69 0.78 5.41
C ASP A 126 15.96 0.49 6.27
N GLU A 127 15.97 -0.57 7.09
CA GLU A 127 17.19 -1.03 7.79
C GLU A 127 17.30 -2.57 7.88
N ASN A 128 17.60 -3.26 6.77
CA ASN A 128 18.61 -4.34 6.72
C ASN A 128 18.61 -5.11 5.39
N GLU A 129 19.75 -5.08 4.69
CA GLU A 129 20.19 -6.24 3.94
C GLU A 129 20.59 -7.35 4.92
N THR A 130 19.87 -8.48 4.93
CA THR A 130 20.47 -9.81 4.79
C THR A 130 19.38 -10.88 4.73
N SER A 131 19.42 -11.65 3.64
CA SER A 131 18.72 -12.92 3.51
C SER A 131 19.26 -13.90 4.55
N GLU A 132 18.53 -14.13 5.63
CA GLU A 132 18.63 -15.37 6.41
C GLU A 132 17.25 -16.00 6.59
N GLN A 133 17.16 -17.23 6.11
CA GLN A 133 16.01 -18.12 6.25
C GLN A 133 15.81 -18.44 7.73
N ILE A 134 14.65 -18.12 8.30
CA ILE A 134 14.25 -18.65 9.60
C ILE A 134 13.32 -19.85 9.38
N PRO A 135 13.73 -21.09 9.72
CA PRO A 135 12.82 -22.22 9.77
C PRO A 135 11.84 -22.02 10.94
N ARG A 136 10.54 -22.14 10.66
CA ARG A 136 9.49 -22.24 11.67
C ARG A 136 9.53 -23.62 12.35
N SER A 137 10.51 -23.84 13.22
CA SER A 137 10.45 -24.88 14.24
C SER A 137 10.49 -24.21 15.61
N PHE A 138 9.33 -24.13 16.27
CA PHE A 138 9.27 -23.81 17.69
C PHE A 138 9.77 -25.03 18.46
N GLU A 139 11.05 -25.08 18.82
CA GLU A 139 11.50 -25.92 19.91
C GLU A 139 11.28 -25.14 21.22
N PRO A 140 10.51 -25.68 22.19
CA PRO A 140 10.18 -24.96 23.40
C PRO A 140 11.46 -24.72 24.22
N ARG A 141 11.74 -23.45 24.50
CA ARG A 141 12.94 -23.01 25.21
C ARG A 141 12.78 -23.36 26.70
N LEU A 142 13.74 -24.11 27.23
CA LEU A 142 13.81 -24.47 28.65
C LEU A 142 14.10 -23.22 29.48
N LEU A 143 13.13 -22.77 30.28
CA LEU A 143 13.22 -21.53 31.04
C LEU A 143 13.83 -21.73 32.44
N GLY A 144 13.86 -22.97 32.94
CA GLY A 144 14.56 -23.31 34.19
C GLY A 144 13.96 -24.51 34.91
N ILE A 145 14.51 -24.80 36.10
CA ILE A 145 14.06 -25.86 36.99
C ILE A 145 13.48 -25.19 38.24
N MET A 146 12.27 -25.56 38.66
CA MET A 146 11.68 -25.01 39.88
C MET A 146 12.45 -25.51 41.12
N PRO A 147 12.77 -24.63 42.09
CA PRO A 147 13.64 -24.97 43.23
C PRO A 147 13.01 -25.91 44.27
N ASP A 148 11.70 -26.18 44.19
CA ASP A 148 10.97 -27.05 45.12
C ASP A 148 10.82 -28.48 44.56
N THR A 149 10.48 -28.63 43.27
CA THR A 149 10.06 -29.92 42.71
C THR A 149 11.01 -30.56 41.70
N SER A 150 12.16 -29.95 41.41
CA SER A 150 13.14 -30.46 40.42
C SER A 150 12.56 -30.79 39.03
N GLU A 151 11.38 -30.27 38.69
CA GLU A 151 10.78 -30.42 37.37
C GLU A 151 11.19 -29.27 36.43
N LYS A 152 11.41 -29.65 35.18
CA LYS A 152 11.84 -28.78 34.07
C LYS A 152 10.63 -28.06 33.49
N VAL A 153 10.64 -26.73 33.51
CA VAL A 153 9.58 -25.90 32.93
C VAL A 153 10.01 -25.38 31.55
N SER A 154 9.18 -25.65 30.54
CA SER A 154 9.36 -25.18 29.15
C SER A 154 8.15 -24.37 28.71
N SER A 155 8.34 -23.30 27.93
CA SER A 155 7.25 -22.54 27.29
C SER A 155 7.01 -23.00 25.86
#